data_AF-A0A9E0YAN4-F1
#
_entry.id   AF-A0A9E0YAN4-F1
#
_cell.length_a   1.000
_cell.length_b   1.000
_cell.length_c   1.000
_cell.angle_alpha   90.00
_cell.angle_beta   90.00
_cell.angle_gamma   90.00
#
_symmetry.space_group_name_H-M   'P 1'
#
loop_
_entity.id
_entity.type
_entity.pdbx_description
1 polymer ?
#
loop_
_entity_poly.entity_id
_entity_poly.type
_entity_poly.pdbx_seq_one_letter_code
_entity_poly.pdbx_strand_id
1 'polypeptide(L)'
;MNKQIVSALAVLAFVPASLALACTEDGKHGIFPDNNLYIPDSSFGTYAVDEAQFNASIERAKKVYEPVFAAQGRKYNVIANWADGTVNAYADRSGSTSNVHMFGGLARHPKVTADGFELVICHETGHHLGGAPKNGGLFGMNKWASNEGQADYYATLKCAREMWKNDDNVGLVGKMSIPLVVTQQCQKSFDQANDIAICERGAMAGKALADTLADLSKLPVTDFETPDTSVVSKTFNEHPKAQCRLDTYFAGAVCGASKDAPLSDTDPTVGTCAQEKGAVLGIRPLCWYKPVDPNAPKGSVWPSSKIGQR
;
A
#
# COMPACT_ATOMS: atom_id res chain seq x y z
N MET A 1 -0.86 -26.32 69.63
CA MET A 1 -0.05 -25.33 68.89
C MET A 1 -0.49 -25.35 67.43
N ASN A 2 -1.18 -24.29 66.98
CA ASN A 2 -1.86 -24.21 65.68
C ASN A 2 -0.85 -24.14 64.51
N LYS A 3 -1.09 -24.97 63.49
CA LYS A 3 -0.46 -24.85 62.16
C LYS A 3 -1.22 -23.80 61.35
N GLN A 4 -0.55 -22.73 60.92
CA GLN A 4 -1.05 -21.86 59.85
C GLN A 4 -0.41 -22.28 58.53
N ILE A 5 -1.24 -22.72 57.59
CA ILE A 5 -0.90 -22.95 56.19
C ILE A 5 -1.07 -21.60 55.49
N VAL A 6 0.03 -21.05 54.96
CA VAL A 6 -0.01 -19.85 54.11
C VAL A 6 -0.14 -20.34 52.66
N SER A 7 -1.34 -20.23 52.10
CA SER A 7 -1.57 -20.44 50.66
C SER A 7 -1.03 -19.25 49.88
N ALA A 8 -0.01 -19.49 49.06
CA ALA A 8 0.46 -18.51 48.08
C ALA A 8 -0.51 -18.46 46.89
N LEU A 9 -1.32 -17.40 46.80
CA LEU A 9 -2.07 -17.09 45.58
C LEU A 9 -1.09 -16.59 44.51
N ALA A 10 -0.81 -17.41 43.51
CA ALA A 10 -0.18 -16.97 42.27
C ALA A 10 -1.23 -16.22 41.43
N VAL A 11 -1.15 -14.88 41.41
CA VAL A 11 -1.94 -14.05 40.50
C VAL A 11 -1.32 -14.19 39.11
N LEU A 12 -1.90 -15.03 38.26
CA LEU A 12 -1.62 -15.00 36.83
C LEU A 12 -2.15 -13.68 36.27
N ALA A 13 -1.25 -12.74 36.00
CA ALA A 13 -1.56 -11.55 35.23
C ALA A 13 -1.86 -11.98 33.78
N PHE A 14 -3.15 -11.98 33.43
CA PHE A 14 -3.59 -12.15 32.05
C PHE A 14 -3.19 -10.88 31.29
N VAL A 15 -2.13 -10.95 30.49
CA VAL A 15 -1.79 -9.87 29.56
C VAL A 15 -2.69 -10.04 28.34
N PRO A 16 -3.70 -9.17 28.12
CA PRO A 16 -4.50 -9.26 26.91
C PRO A 16 -3.60 -9.03 25.70
N ALA A 17 -3.61 -9.98 24.75
CA ALA A 17 -2.98 -9.78 23.45
C ALA A 17 -3.69 -8.62 22.75
N SER A 18 -3.05 -7.46 22.72
CA SER A 18 -3.53 -6.28 22.01
C SER A 18 -3.43 -6.51 20.50
N LEU A 19 -4.56 -6.78 19.86
CA LEU A 19 -4.71 -6.77 18.39
C LEU A 19 -4.64 -5.31 17.92
N ALA A 20 -3.67 -4.98 17.07
CA ALA A 20 -3.54 -3.65 16.49
C ALA A 20 -3.83 -3.72 14.98
N LEU A 21 -4.99 -3.21 14.56
CA LEU A 21 -5.44 -3.12 13.17
C LEU A 21 -4.94 -1.82 12.50
N ALA A 22 -4.80 -1.77 11.17
CA ALA A 22 -3.94 -0.77 10.49
C ALA A 22 -4.59 0.23 9.52
N CYS A 23 -5.64 -0.15 8.79
CA CYS A 23 -5.95 0.55 7.54
C CYS A 23 -6.64 1.90 7.75
N THR A 24 -7.27 2.16 8.90
CA THR A 24 -7.87 3.48 9.22
C THR A 24 -7.52 3.97 10.61
N GLU A 25 -7.81 5.25 10.92
CA GLU A 25 -7.56 5.85 12.24
C GLU A 25 -8.22 5.06 13.40
N ASP A 26 -9.24 4.25 13.10
CA ASP A 26 -9.91 3.31 14.00
C ASP A 26 -9.59 1.82 13.76
N GLY A 27 -8.81 1.50 12.73
CA GLY A 27 -8.37 0.13 12.40
C GLY A 27 -9.50 -0.80 11.98
N LYS A 28 -10.61 -0.30 11.43
CA LYS A 28 -11.78 -1.15 11.11
C LYS A 28 -11.97 -1.47 9.64
N HIS A 29 -11.25 -0.79 8.76
CA HIS A 29 -11.50 -0.86 7.33
C HIS A 29 -10.37 -1.62 6.61
N GLY A 30 -10.56 -1.98 5.34
CA GLY A 30 -9.53 -2.62 4.52
C GLY A 30 -8.96 -1.68 3.46
N ILE A 31 -8.28 -2.18 2.43
CA ILE A 31 -7.78 -1.38 1.29
C ILE A 31 -8.87 -0.53 0.62
N PHE A 32 -10.12 -1.00 0.62
CA PHE A 32 -11.27 -0.22 0.21
C PHE A 32 -12.10 0.19 1.43
N PRO A 33 -12.77 1.37 1.36
CA PRO A 33 -13.81 1.71 2.33
C PRO A 33 -14.83 0.58 2.47
N ASP A 34 -15.50 0.53 3.62
CA ASP A 34 -16.54 -0.46 3.89
C ASP A 34 -17.52 -0.55 2.74
N ASN A 35 -17.67 -1.75 2.22
CA ASN A 35 -18.55 -2.06 1.11
C ASN A 35 -19.17 -3.45 1.32
N ASN A 36 -20.35 -3.64 0.75
CA ASN A 36 -21.12 -4.88 0.90
C ASN A 36 -20.98 -5.80 -0.32
N LEU A 37 -20.00 -5.58 -1.19
CA LEU A 37 -19.81 -6.43 -2.36
C LEU A 37 -19.21 -7.76 -1.91
N TYR A 38 -19.87 -8.85 -2.32
CA TYR A 38 -19.46 -10.20 -2.00
C TYR A 38 -19.50 -11.07 -3.25
N ILE A 39 -18.36 -11.62 -3.66
CA ILE A 39 -18.21 -12.46 -4.85
C ILE A 39 -17.81 -13.88 -4.42
N PRO A 40 -18.78 -14.82 -4.32
CA PRO A 40 -18.51 -16.18 -3.83
C PRO A 40 -17.66 -16.99 -4.82
N ASP A 41 -17.06 -18.08 -4.35
CA ASP A 41 -16.28 -19.03 -5.17
C ASP A 41 -17.11 -19.73 -6.26
N SER A 42 -18.41 -19.90 -6.00
CA SER A 42 -19.41 -20.47 -6.91
C SER A 42 -19.89 -19.51 -8.00
N SER A 43 -19.41 -18.26 -8.00
CA SER A 43 -19.73 -17.32 -9.05
C SER A 43 -19.13 -17.83 -10.37
N PHE A 44 -19.96 -17.85 -11.42
CA PHE A 44 -19.56 -18.31 -12.75
C PHE A 44 -18.97 -17.14 -13.52
N GLY A 45 -17.66 -17.12 -13.72
CA GLY A 45 -16.97 -16.11 -14.51
C GLY A 45 -15.52 -16.47 -14.78
N THR A 46 -14.95 -15.99 -15.88
CA THR A 46 -13.50 -15.99 -16.10
C THR A 46 -12.89 -14.82 -15.34
N TYR A 47 -12.31 -15.09 -14.17
CA TYR A 47 -11.58 -14.11 -13.39
C TYR A 47 -10.16 -13.94 -13.93
N ALA A 48 -9.59 -12.75 -13.79
CA ALA A 48 -8.19 -12.52 -14.15
C ALA A 48 -7.21 -13.22 -13.17
N VAL A 49 -7.71 -13.56 -11.97
CA VAL A 49 -6.97 -14.26 -10.91
C VAL A 49 -7.77 -15.49 -10.50
N ASP A 50 -7.31 -16.67 -10.93
CA ASP A 50 -7.84 -17.95 -10.43
C ASP A 50 -7.21 -18.32 -9.07
N GLU A 51 -7.67 -19.43 -8.48
CA GLU A 51 -7.18 -19.88 -7.16
C GLU A 51 -5.68 -20.21 -7.18
N ALA A 52 -5.16 -20.75 -8.29
CA ALA A 52 -3.76 -21.08 -8.41
C ALA A 52 -2.90 -19.81 -8.45
N GLN A 53 -3.33 -18.80 -9.20
CA GLN A 53 -2.70 -17.48 -9.27
C GLN A 53 -2.78 -16.76 -7.93
N PHE A 54 -3.94 -16.78 -7.25
CA PHE A 54 -4.13 -16.22 -5.92
C PHE A 54 -3.10 -16.77 -4.92
N ASN A 55 -2.99 -18.09 -4.85
CA ASN A 55 -2.04 -18.75 -3.95
C ASN A 55 -0.58 -18.52 -4.37
N ALA A 56 -0.29 -18.50 -5.68
CA ALA A 56 1.05 -18.23 -6.18
C ALA A 56 1.54 -16.82 -5.82
N SER A 57 0.68 -15.80 -5.93
CA SER A 57 0.99 -14.42 -5.53
C SER A 57 1.28 -14.30 -4.03
N ILE A 58 0.54 -15.03 -3.20
CA ILE A 58 0.75 -15.09 -1.74
C ILE A 58 2.09 -15.75 -1.40
N GLU A 59 2.39 -16.90 -1.99
CA GLU A 59 3.66 -17.61 -1.76
C GLU A 59 4.86 -16.80 -2.27
N ARG A 60 4.69 -16.08 -3.38
CA ARG A 60 5.68 -15.14 -3.89
C ARG A 60 5.98 -14.03 -2.87
N ALA A 61 4.94 -13.40 -2.32
CA ALA A 61 5.09 -12.34 -1.33
C ALA A 61 5.80 -12.85 -0.07
N LYS A 62 5.40 -14.01 0.44
CA LYS A 62 6.06 -14.66 1.58
C LYS A 62 7.54 -14.93 1.30
N LYS A 63 7.86 -15.53 0.15
CA LYS A 63 9.25 -15.80 -0.25
C LYS A 63 10.11 -14.53 -0.28
N VAL A 64 9.55 -13.41 -0.73
CA VAL A 64 10.27 -12.13 -0.83
C VAL A 64 10.41 -11.46 0.54
N TYR A 65 9.35 -11.41 1.33
CA TYR A 65 9.27 -10.55 2.51
C TYR A 65 9.52 -11.24 3.84
N GLU A 66 9.36 -12.56 3.95
CA GLU A 66 9.68 -13.28 5.20
C GLU A 66 11.09 -12.95 5.73
N PRO A 67 12.17 -12.96 4.90
CA PRO A 67 13.50 -12.57 5.37
C PRO A 67 13.59 -11.10 5.83
N VAL A 68 12.86 -10.20 5.16
CA VAL A 68 12.85 -8.76 5.47
C VAL A 68 12.21 -8.52 6.84
N PHE A 69 11.08 -9.16 7.13
CA PHE A 69 10.42 -9.06 8.43
C PHE A 69 11.21 -9.80 9.52
N ALA A 70 11.80 -10.95 9.21
CA ALA A 70 12.63 -11.69 10.16
C ALA A 70 13.84 -10.87 10.63
N ALA A 71 14.46 -10.10 9.73
CA ALA A 71 15.54 -9.17 10.07
C ALA A 71 15.09 -8.05 11.04
N GLN A 72 13.79 -7.76 11.12
CA GLN A 72 13.18 -6.83 12.07
C GLN A 72 12.63 -7.53 13.33
N GLY A 73 12.92 -8.82 13.53
CA GLY A 73 12.41 -9.61 14.63
C GLY A 73 10.90 -9.90 14.54
N ARG A 74 10.33 -9.89 13.33
CA ARG A 74 8.90 -10.10 13.09
C ARG A 74 8.65 -11.33 12.21
N LYS A 75 7.52 -11.99 12.41
CA LYS A 75 6.99 -12.98 11.46
C LYS A 75 6.13 -12.27 10.42
N TYR A 76 6.34 -12.55 9.14
CA TYR A 76 5.42 -12.14 8.08
C TYR A 76 4.44 -13.27 7.80
N ASN A 77 3.15 -12.96 7.73
CA ASN A 77 2.10 -13.94 7.53
C ASN A 77 1.06 -13.38 6.55
N VAL A 78 0.99 -13.94 5.35
CA VAL A 78 -0.02 -13.60 4.36
C VAL A 78 -1.08 -14.69 4.38
N ILE A 79 -2.31 -14.33 4.75
CA ILE A 79 -3.41 -15.23 5.00
C ILE A 79 -4.28 -15.31 3.74
N ALA A 80 -4.37 -16.52 3.21
CA ALA A 80 -5.09 -16.86 2.00
C ALA A 80 -6.55 -17.24 2.32
N ASN A 81 -7.50 -16.31 2.15
CA ASN A 81 -8.93 -16.56 2.37
C ASN A 81 -9.69 -16.70 1.05
N TRP A 82 -9.31 -17.68 0.22
CA TRP A 82 -9.87 -17.86 -1.13
C TRP A 82 -11.40 -18.02 -1.15
N ALA A 83 -11.95 -18.84 -0.25
CA ALA A 83 -13.39 -19.10 -0.18
C ALA A 83 -14.21 -17.88 0.30
N ASP A 84 -13.57 -16.91 0.94
CA ASP A 84 -14.25 -15.70 1.42
C ASP A 84 -14.47 -14.73 0.25
N GLY A 85 -15.74 -14.44 -0.02
CA GLY A 85 -16.17 -13.55 -1.10
C GLY A 85 -16.05 -12.06 -0.81
N THR A 86 -15.53 -11.64 0.35
CA THR A 86 -15.28 -10.22 0.65
C THR A 86 -14.41 -9.57 -0.42
N VAL A 87 -14.84 -8.42 -0.96
CA VAL A 87 -14.04 -7.59 -1.88
C VAL A 87 -13.22 -6.57 -1.09
N ASN A 88 -12.19 -7.08 -0.41
CA ASN A 88 -11.26 -6.24 0.35
C ASN A 88 -9.92 -6.98 0.61
N ALA A 89 -9.02 -6.32 1.33
CA ALA A 89 -7.85 -6.87 1.99
C ALA A 89 -7.52 -5.98 3.20
N TYR A 90 -6.75 -6.45 4.17
CA TYR A 90 -6.28 -5.59 5.27
C TYR A 90 -4.98 -6.09 5.91
N ALA A 91 -4.33 -5.22 6.66
CA ALA A 91 -3.16 -5.55 7.47
C ALA A 91 -3.41 -5.38 8.97
N ASP A 92 -2.77 -6.22 9.79
CA ASP A 92 -2.76 -6.09 11.25
C ASP A 92 -1.45 -6.57 11.86
N ARG A 93 -1.25 -6.23 13.14
CA ARG A 93 -0.20 -6.82 13.95
C ARG A 93 -0.80 -7.54 15.16
N SER A 94 -0.33 -8.77 15.37
CA SER A 94 -0.58 -9.57 16.57
C SER A 94 0.74 -10.07 17.14
N GLY A 95 1.13 -9.53 18.31
CA GLY A 95 2.45 -9.79 18.90
C GLY A 95 3.59 -9.44 17.93
N SER A 96 4.50 -10.39 17.71
CA SER A 96 5.60 -10.26 16.73
C SER A 96 5.20 -10.61 15.30
N THR A 97 3.92 -10.89 15.02
CA THR A 97 3.44 -11.22 13.67
C THR A 97 2.87 -10.00 12.98
N SER A 98 3.27 -9.79 11.73
CA SER A 98 2.68 -8.87 10.75
C SER A 98 1.81 -9.68 9.80
N ASN A 99 0.50 -9.46 9.87
CA ASN A 99 -0.50 -10.18 9.10
C ASN A 99 -0.99 -9.34 7.93
N VAL A 100 -1.14 -9.99 6.78
CA VAL A 100 -1.82 -9.47 5.59
C VAL A 100 -2.94 -10.43 5.25
N HIS A 101 -4.17 -9.95 5.18
CA HIS A 101 -5.36 -10.75 4.90
C HIS A 101 -5.84 -10.50 3.48
N MET A 102 -5.81 -11.56 2.66
CA MET A 102 -6.25 -11.51 1.27
C MET A 102 -7.53 -12.32 1.11
N PHE A 103 -8.58 -11.69 0.58
CA PHE A 103 -9.88 -12.34 0.36
C PHE A 103 -10.10 -12.70 -1.11
N GLY A 104 -10.70 -13.86 -1.39
CA GLY A 104 -10.92 -14.32 -2.75
C GLY A 104 -11.92 -13.46 -3.54
N GLY A 105 -12.86 -12.79 -2.86
CA GLY A 105 -13.78 -11.85 -3.51
C GLY A 105 -13.06 -10.74 -4.26
N LEU A 106 -11.98 -10.21 -3.68
CA LEU A 106 -11.11 -9.23 -4.33
C LEU A 106 -10.50 -9.77 -5.63
N ALA A 107 -9.95 -10.99 -5.59
CA ALA A 107 -9.35 -11.64 -6.76
C ALA A 107 -10.37 -11.92 -7.87
N ARG A 108 -11.63 -12.13 -7.49
CA ARG A 108 -12.75 -12.37 -8.42
C ARG A 108 -13.42 -11.08 -8.93
N HIS A 109 -12.98 -9.90 -8.49
CA HIS A 109 -13.52 -8.64 -9.00
C HIS A 109 -13.10 -8.41 -10.45
N PRO A 110 -14.03 -8.09 -11.39
CA PRO A 110 -13.73 -8.03 -12.83
C PRO A 110 -12.73 -6.95 -13.25
N LYS A 111 -12.52 -5.94 -12.39
CA LYS A 111 -11.52 -4.87 -12.61
C LYS A 111 -10.15 -5.16 -11.98
N VAL A 112 -10.03 -6.21 -11.16
CA VAL A 112 -8.76 -6.60 -10.54
C VAL A 112 -8.00 -7.51 -11.51
N THR A 113 -6.79 -7.10 -11.88
CA THR A 113 -5.86 -7.90 -12.69
C THR A 113 -4.92 -8.72 -11.78
N ALA A 114 -4.16 -9.66 -12.34
CA ALA A 114 -3.12 -10.37 -11.57
C ALA A 114 -2.09 -9.42 -10.95
N ASP A 115 -1.56 -8.47 -11.72
CA ASP A 115 -0.65 -7.45 -11.19
C ASP A 115 -1.34 -6.55 -10.16
N GLY A 116 -2.62 -6.25 -10.36
CA GLY A 116 -3.43 -5.52 -9.38
C GLY A 116 -3.54 -6.28 -8.06
N PHE A 117 -3.88 -7.57 -8.10
CA PHE A 117 -3.97 -8.40 -6.89
C PHE A 117 -2.64 -8.46 -6.12
N GLU A 118 -1.50 -8.63 -6.82
CA GLU A 118 -0.18 -8.54 -6.19
C GLU A 118 0.10 -7.15 -5.61
N LEU A 119 -0.35 -6.08 -6.28
CA LEU A 119 -0.20 -4.72 -5.79
C LEU A 119 -1.01 -4.47 -4.50
N VAL A 120 -2.14 -5.15 -4.30
CA VAL A 120 -2.86 -5.10 -3.01
C VAL A 120 -2.01 -5.73 -1.90
N ILE A 121 -1.38 -6.88 -2.13
CA ILE A 121 -0.45 -7.47 -1.15
C ILE A 121 0.68 -6.47 -0.83
N CYS A 122 1.17 -5.77 -1.84
CA CYS A 122 2.18 -4.73 -1.68
C CYS A 122 1.70 -3.52 -0.88
N HIS A 123 0.46 -3.08 -1.06
CA HIS A 123 -0.18 -2.04 -0.25
C HIS A 123 -0.26 -2.47 1.22
N GLU A 124 -0.79 -3.67 1.50
CA GLU A 124 -0.92 -4.16 2.88
C GLU A 124 0.43 -4.34 3.57
N THR A 125 1.42 -4.82 2.81
CA THR A 125 2.82 -4.88 3.25
C THR A 125 3.39 -3.48 3.50
N GLY A 126 2.94 -2.49 2.71
CA GLY A 126 3.25 -1.09 2.86
C GLY A 126 2.77 -0.48 4.16
N HIS A 127 1.64 -0.90 4.74
CA HIS A 127 1.32 -0.48 6.10
C HIS A 127 2.42 -0.85 7.09
N HIS A 128 3.06 -2.01 6.94
CA HIS A 128 4.12 -2.44 7.85
C HIS A 128 5.49 -1.80 7.58
N LEU A 129 5.84 -1.56 6.31
CA LEU A 129 7.20 -1.22 5.86
C LEU A 129 7.31 0.14 5.15
N GLY A 130 6.19 0.80 4.87
CA GLY A 130 6.13 2.02 4.05
C GLY A 130 6.69 3.28 4.69
N GLY A 131 7.04 3.25 5.98
CA GLY A 131 7.57 4.40 6.70
C GLY A 131 6.54 5.54 6.86
N ALA A 132 7.01 6.76 7.02
CA ALA A 132 6.18 7.95 7.17
C ALA A 132 5.58 8.43 5.82
N PRO A 133 4.40 9.08 5.83
CA PRO A 133 3.56 9.36 7.01
C PRO A 133 2.81 8.13 7.52
N LYS A 134 2.59 8.10 8.84
CA LYS A 134 1.91 7.01 9.55
C LYS A 134 0.54 7.44 10.07
N ASN A 135 -0.40 6.49 10.13
CA ASN A 135 -1.68 6.69 10.78
C ASN A 135 -1.46 7.02 12.26
N GLY A 136 -2.03 8.13 12.71
CA GLY A 136 -2.09 8.48 14.11
C GLY A 136 -3.27 7.76 14.74
N GLY A 137 -3.05 6.67 15.48
CA GLY A 137 -4.12 6.11 16.30
C GLY A 137 -4.62 7.12 17.35
N LEU A 138 -5.73 6.80 18.01
CA LEU A 138 -6.36 7.68 19.01
C LEU A 138 -5.33 8.23 20.02
N PHE A 139 -5.27 9.57 20.14
CA PHE A 139 -4.28 10.30 20.97
C PHE A 139 -2.80 10.06 20.62
N GLY A 140 -2.49 9.61 19.40
CA GLY A 140 -1.12 9.40 18.93
C GLY A 140 -0.48 8.09 19.39
N MET A 141 -1.26 7.17 19.96
CA MET A 141 -0.81 5.81 20.30
C MET A 141 -0.89 4.88 19.08
N ASN A 142 -0.02 3.85 19.01
CA ASN A 142 0.06 2.85 17.94
C ASN A 142 0.41 3.36 16.52
N LYS A 143 1.43 4.22 16.39
CA LYS A 143 1.99 4.70 15.10
C LYS A 143 2.84 3.66 14.36
N TRP A 144 2.34 2.44 14.19
CA TRP A 144 3.10 1.43 13.46
C TRP A 144 2.85 1.53 11.95
N ALA A 145 1.61 1.79 11.56
CA ALA A 145 1.12 1.66 10.18
C ALA A 145 1.40 2.92 9.36
N SER A 146 2.01 2.78 8.18
CA SER A 146 1.94 3.80 7.14
C SER A 146 0.49 4.11 6.79
N ASN A 147 0.17 5.37 6.52
CA ASN A 147 -1.20 5.73 6.13
C ASN A 147 -1.56 5.18 4.73
N GLU A 148 -2.84 5.23 4.37
CA GLU A 148 -3.36 4.68 3.10
C GLU A 148 -2.60 5.19 1.86
N GLY A 149 -2.42 6.51 1.74
CA GLY A 149 -1.67 7.08 0.62
C GLY A 149 -0.18 6.69 0.62
N GLN A 150 0.43 6.53 1.79
CA GLN A 150 1.82 6.08 1.89
C GLN A 150 1.97 4.59 1.55
N ALA A 151 0.99 3.76 1.92
CA ALA A 151 0.94 2.35 1.55
C ALA A 151 0.80 2.19 0.02
N ASP A 152 -0.07 2.98 -0.63
CA ASP A 152 -0.18 3.05 -2.09
C ASP A 152 1.15 3.42 -2.75
N TYR A 153 1.78 4.47 -2.25
CA TYR A 153 3.03 4.98 -2.78
C TYR A 153 4.16 3.94 -2.61
N TYR A 154 4.26 3.30 -1.45
CA TYR A 154 5.21 2.22 -1.18
C TYR A 154 5.00 1.02 -2.12
N ALA A 155 3.75 0.67 -2.41
CA ALA A 155 3.41 -0.51 -3.17
C ALA A 155 4.13 -0.52 -4.54
N THR A 156 4.15 0.61 -5.25
CA THR A 156 4.84 0.73 -6.54
C THR A 156 6.28 1.25 -6.42
N LEU A 157 6.61 2.02 -5.38
CA LEU A 157 7.97 2.53 -5.17
C LEU A 157 8.97 1.41 -4.80
N LYS A 158 8.56 0.47 -3.96
CA LYS A 158 9.44 -0.56 -3.39
C LYS A 158 8.94 -1.96 -3.73
N CYS A 159 7.70 -2.26 -3.37
CA CYS A 159 7.28 -3.66 -3.28
C CYS A 159 7.11 -4.37 -4.61
N ALA A 160 6.36 -3.75 -5.51
CA ALA A 160 6.19 -4.24 -6.87
C ALA A 160 7.53 -4.46 -7.57
N ARG A 161 8.48 -3.54 -7.40
CA ARG A 161 9.84 -3.65 -7.97
C ARG A 161 10.57 -4.89 -7.47
N GLU A 162 10.49 -5.15 -6.17
CA GLU A 162 11.15 -6.30 -5.58
C GLU A 162 10.47 -7.62 -5.96
N MET A 163 9.13 -7.64 -5.97
CA MET A 163 8.32 -8.80 -6.35
C MET A 163 8.56 -9.22 -7.81
N TRP A 164 8.63 -8.24 -8.72
CA TRP A 164 8.63 -8.46 -10.16
C TRP A 164 10.02 -8.42 -10.81
N LYS A 165 11.09 -8.12 -10.07
CA LYS A 165 12.44 -7.91 -10.64
C LYS A 165 12.95 -9.04 -11.54
N ASN A 166 12.50 -10.28 -11.30
CA ASN A 166 12.94 -11.48 -12.02
C ASN A 166 11.93 -11.99 -13.06
N ASP A 167 10.83 -11.27 -13.31
CA ASP A 167 9.86 -11.62 -14.35
C ASP A 167 10.37 -11.25 -15.75
N ASP A 168 9.74 -11.83 -16.77
CA ASP A 168 9.79 -11.31 -18.14
C ASP A 168 8.92 -10.04 -18.25
N ASN A 169 9.33 -8.97 -17.58
CA ASN A 169 8.55 -7.73 -17.49
C ASN A 169 8.29 -7.12 -18.88
N VAL A 170 9.30 -7.15 -19.76
CA VAL A 170 9.19 -6.60 -21.12
C VAL A 170 8.18 -7.40 -21.94
N GLY A 171 8.23 -8.74 -21.88
CA GLY A 171 7.27 -9.59 -22.57
C GLY A 171 5.84 -9.50 -22.01
N LEU A 172 5.69 -9.24 -20.71
CA LEU A 172 4.39 -8.99 -20.07
C LEU A 172 3.81 -7.65 -20.51
N VAL A 173 4.58 -6.56 -20.44
CA VAL A 173 4.16 -5.22 -20.87
C VAL A 173 3.84 -5.19 -22.36
N GLY A 174 4.58 -5.92 -23.20
CA GLY A 174 4.31 -5.99 -24.64
C GLY A 174 2.93 -6.56 -25.01
N LYS A 175 2.20 -7.14 -24.05
CA LYS A 175 0.82 -7.63 -24.20
C LYS A 175 -0.23 -6.66 -23.66
N MET A 176 0.20 -5.56 -23.04
CA MET A 176 -0.66 -4.54 -22.44
C MET A 176 -0.83 -3.35 -23.38
N SER A 177 -1.96 -2.65 -23.25
CA SER A 177 -2.12 -1.31 -23.83
C SER A 177 -1.67 -0.28 -22.80
N ILE A 178 -0.46 0.26 -22.97
CA ILE A 178 0.11 1.25 -22.06
C ILE A 178 -0.15 2.66 -22.61
N PRO A 179 -0.77 3.56 -21.83
CA PRO A 179 -0.94 4.96 -22.23
C PRO A 179 0.42 5.65 -22.45
N LEU A 180 0.51 6.49 -23.48
CA LEU A 180 1.76 7.16 -23.84
C LEU A 180 2.36 7.98 -22.69
N VAL A 181 1.51 8.65 -21.89
CA VAL A 181 1.93 9.38 -20.70
C VAL A 181 2.64 8.49 -19.67
N VAL A 182 2.22 7.24 -19.52
CA VAL A 182 2.86 6.28 -18.61
C VAL A 182 4.25 5.91 -19.13
N THR A 183 4.34 5.49 -20.40
CA THR A 183 5.61 5.14 -21.04
C THR A 183 6.62 6.28 -20.98
N GLN A 184 6.21 7.50 -21.33
CA GLN A 184 7.09 8.67 -21.30
C GLN A 184 7.62 9.00 -19.90
N GLN A 185 6.79 8.87 -18.86
CA GLN A 185 7.24 9.18 -17.50
C GLN A 185 8.11 8.06 -16.90
N CYS A 186 7.83 6.80 -17.24
CA CYS A 186 8.69 5.68 -16.85
C CYS A 186 10.08 5.77 -17.52
N GLN A 187 10.15 6.11 -18.81
CA GLN A 187 11.40 6.32 -19.55
C GLN A 187 12.20 7.54 -19.05
N LYS A 188 11.55 8.55 -18.47
CA LYS A 188 12.25 9.66 -17.80
C LYS A 188 12.92 9.26 -16.49
N SER A 189 12.46 8.17 -15.88
CA SER A 189 12.84 7.77 -14.52
C SER A 189 13.84 6.63 -14.50
N PHE A 190 13.84 5.78 -15.52
CA PHE A 190 14.62 4.55 -15.60
C PHE A 190 15.21 4.36 -16.99
N ASP A 191 16.44 3.85 -17.05
CA ASP A 191 17.14 3.57 -18.31
C ASP A 191 17.04 2.09 -18.73
N GLN A 192 16.94 1.18 -17.76
CA GLN A 192 16.93 -0.27 -18.04
C GLN A 192 15.54 -0.71 -18.48
N ALA A 193 15.47 -1.47 -19.58
CA ALA A 193 14.20 -1.94 -20.15
C ALA A 193 13.33 -2.69 -19.12
N ASN A 194 13.94 -3.49 -18.24
CA ASN A 194 13.24 -4.20 -17.19
C ASN A 194 12.62 -3.24 -16.14
N ASP A 195 13.34 -2.20 -15.74
CA ASP A 195 12.87 -1.23 -14.75
C ASP A 195 11.78 -0.31 -15.33
N ILE A 196 11.91 0.08 -16.60
CA ILE A 196 10.86 0.78 -17.35
C ILE A 196 9.58 -0.08 -17.38
N ALA A 197 9.71 -1.37 -17.73
CA ALA A 197 8.58 -2.27 -17.79
C ALA A 197 7.94 -2.51 -16.40
N ILE A 198 8.72 -2.61 -15.33
CA ILE A 198 8.20 -2.69 -13.95
C ILE A 198 7.44 -1.40 -13.59
N CYS A 199 7.94 -0.23 -13.99
CA CYS A 199 7.24 1.04 -13.78
C CYS A 199 5.88 1.07 -14.51
N GLU A 200 5.84 0.62 -15.76
CA GLU A 200 4.61 0.54 -16.56
C GLU A 200 3.61 -0.47 -15.96
N ARG A 201 4.08 -1.66 -15.55
CA ARG A 201 3.27 -2.65 -14.81
C ARG A 201 2.69 -2.05 -13.53
N GLY A 202 3.52 -1.36 -12.75
CA GLY A 202 3.11 -0.75 -11.48
C GLY A 202 2.04 0.33 -11.67
N ALA A 203 2.18 1.14 -12.72
CA ALA A 203 1.16 2.13 -13.08
C ALA A 203 -0.17 1.47 -13.47
N MET A 204 -0.13 0.45 -14.33
CA MET A 204 -1.34 -0.25 -14.79
C MET A 204 -2.02 -1.06 -13.68
N ALA A 205 -1.25 -1.68 -12.79
CA ALA A 205 -1.76 -2.32 -11.58
C ALA A 205 -2.44 -1.30 -10.67
N GLY A 206 -1.81 -0.13 -10.46
CA GLY A 206 -2.41 0.98 -9.71
C GLY A 206 -3.73 1.45 -10.32
N LYS A 207 -3.82 1.52 -11.66
CA LYS A 207 -5.06 1.82 -12.37
C LYS A 207 -6.16 0.79 -12.15
N ALA A 208 -5.83 -0.51 -12.17
CA ALA A 208 -6.79 -1.57 -11.88
C ALA A 208 -7.42 -1.41 -10.47
N LEU A 209 -6.61 -1.05 -9.47
CA LEU A 209 -7.06 -0.84 -8.09
C LEU A 209 -7.89 0.43 -7.97
N ALA A 210 -7.42 1.53 -8.55
CA ALA A 210 -8.13 2.80 -8.56
C ALA A 210 -9.50 2.68 -9.26
N ASP A 211 -9.57 1.97 -10.39
CA ASP A 211 -10.81 1.72 -11.11
C ASP A 211 -11.74 0.76 -10.36
N THR A 212 -11.20 -0.19 -9.60
CA THR A 212 -12.00 -1.03 -8.68
C THR A 212 -12.64 -0.17 -7.60
N LEU A 213 -11.89 0.73 -6.96
CA LEU A 213 -12.45 1.67 -5.99
C LEU A 213 -13.49 2.62 -6.63
N ALA A 214 -13.22 3.11 -7.84
CA ALA A 214 -14.16 3.95 -8.57
C ALA A 214 -15.49 3.22 -8.83
N ASP A 215 -15.42 1.95 -9.24
CA ASP A 215 -16.59 1.11 -9.46
C ASP A 215 -17.42 0.89 -8.19
N LEU A 216 -16.75 0.49 -7.10
CA LEU A 216 -17.38 0.34 -5.77
C LEU A 216 -18.03 1.64 -5.29
N SER A 217 -17.41 2.79 -5.60
CA SER A 217 -17.87 4.12 -5.20
C SER A 217 -18.86 4.76 -6.19
N LYS A 218 -19.17 4.09 -7.31
CA LYS A 218 -19.97 4.63 -8.43
C LYS A 218 -19.44 5.97 -8.97
N LEU A 219 -18.11 6.08 -9.08
CA LEU A 219 -17.40 7.22 -9.62
C LEU A 219 -16.93 6.94 -11.06
N PRO A 220 -16.57 8.00 -11.83
CA PRO A 220 -15.95 7.83 -13.13
C PRO A 220 -14.66 7.00 -13.07
N VAL A 221 -14.35 6.33 -14.18
CA VAL A 221 -13.07 5.64 -14.39
C VAL A 221 -11.92 6.64 -14.26
N THR A 222 -10.82 6.20 -13.65
CA THR A 222 -9.64 7.03 -13.42
C THR A 222 -8.79 7.16 -14.69
N ASP A 223 -8.05 8.26 -14.83
CA ASP A 223 -7.23 8.51 -16.01
C ASP A 223 -5.87 9.10 -15.62
N PHE A 224 -4.80 8.67 -16.29
CA PHE A 224 -3.45 9.20 -16.09
C PHE A 224 -3.30 10.61 -16.64
N GLU A 225 -4.16 11.03 -17.58
CA GLU A 225 -4.13 12.38 -18.17
C GLU A 225 -4.95 13.41 -17.38
N THR A 226 -5.74 12.97 -16.38
CA THR A 226 -6.57 13.87 -15.56
C THR A 226 -6.26 13.70 -14.06
N PRO A 227 -5.07 14.13 -13.59
CA PRO A 227 -4.70 14.02 -12.19
C PRO A 227 -5.62 14.83 -11.27
N ASP A 228 -5.80 14.37 -10.03
CA ASP A 228 -6.56 15.06 -9.00
C ASP A 228 -5.83 16.35 -8.57
N THR A 229 -6.42 17.50 -8.87
CA THR A 229 -5.84 18.82 -8.59
C THR A 229 -6.11 19.31 -7.16
N SER A 230 -6.79 18.53 -6.32
CA SER A 230 -7.08 18.94 -4.95
C SER A 230 -5.80 19.03 -4.10
N VAL A 231 -5.85 19.93 -3.11
CA VAL A 231 -4.72 20.20 -2.21
C VAL A 231 -5.20 20.15 -0.78
N VAL A 232 -4.67 19.21 0.00
CA VAL A 232 -5.04 19.08 1.40
C VAL A 232 -4.39 20.17 2.26
N SER A 233 -5.09 20.59 3.32
CA SER A 233 -4.55 21.51 4.33
C SER A 233 -3.65 20.79 5.35
N LYS A 234 -3.90 19.50 5.58
CA LYS A 234 -3.12 18.56 6.40
C LYS A 234 -3.06 17.21 5.70
N THR A 235 -2.03 16.40 5.97
CA THR A 235 -1.97 15.04 5.42
C THR A 235 -3.24 14.27 5.78
N PHE A 236 -3.88 13.70 4.76
CA PHE A 236 -5.06 12.88 4.87
C PHE A 236 -4.63 11.43 5.12
N ASN A 237 -5.14 10.83 6.19
CA ASN A 237 -4.70 9.51 6.67
C ASN A 237 -5.65 8.37 6.32
N GLU A 238 -6.89 8.70 5.93
CA GLU A 238 -7.91 7.73 5.50
C GLU A 238 -7.78 7.45 3.99
N HIS A 239 -8.76 6.76 3.41
CA HIS A 239 -8.78 6.35 2.00
C HIS A 239 -8.92 7.53 1.02
N PRO A 240 -7.88 7.87 0.23
CA PRO A 240 -8.01 8.86 -0.81
C PRO A 240 -9.02 8.42 -1.88
N LYS A 241 -9.59 9.38 -2.62
CA LYS A 241 -10.48 9.08 -3.75
C LYS A 241 -9.74 8.29 -4.84
N ALA A 242 -10.49 7.54 -5.64
CA ALA A 242 -9.96 6.70 -6.71
C ALA A 242 -8.89 7.38 -7.58
N GLN A 243 -9.16 8.58 -8.12
CA GLN A 243 -8.18 9.30 -8.94
C GLN A 243 -6.90 9.63 -8.16
N CYS A 244 -7.04 10.15 -6.94
CA CYS A 244 -5.89 10.44 -6.07
C CYS A 244 -5.05 9.19 -5.75
N ARG A 245 -5.68 8.00 -5.62
CA ARG A 245 -4.95 6.74 -5.48
C ARG A 245 -4.20 6.37 -6.75
N LEU A 246 -4.82 6.50 -7.94
CA LEU A 246 -4.12 6.31 -9.22
C LEU A 246 -2.88 7.20 -9.30
N ASP A 247 -3.04 8.49 -9.01
CA ASP A 247 -1.96 9.46 -9.04
C ASP A 247 -0.83 9.05 -8.09
N THR A 248 -1.17 8.48 -6.94
CA THR A 248 -0.24 8.03 -5.90
C THR A 248 0.53 6.77 -6.32
N TYR A 249 -0.16 5.75 -6.83
CA TYR A 249 0.49 4.56 -7.38
C TYR A 249 1.42 4.93 -8.54
N PHE A 250 0.95 5.77 -9.46
CA PHE A 250 1.76 6.18 -10.59
C PHE A 250 2.94 7.07 -10.15
N ALA A 251 2.80 7.87 -9.09
CA ALA A 251 3.90 8.64 -8.52
C ALA A 251 4.97 7.73 -7.91
N GLY A 252 4.57 6.70 -7.16
CA GLY A 252 5.50 5.70 -6.62
C GLY A 252 6.23 4.94 -7.75
N ALA A 253 5.49 4.58 -8.81
CA ALA A 253 6.03 3.84 -9.95
C ALA A 253 7.17 4.61 -10.64
N VAL A 254 6.99 5.92 -10.91
CA VAL A 254 7.99 6.76 -11.58
C VAL A 254 9.06 7.33 -10.64
N CYS A 255 8.99 7.06 -9.34
CA CYS A 255 9.98 7.63 -8.44
C CYS A 255 11.35 6.93 -8.60
N GLY A 256 12.37 7.68 -9.04
CA GLY A 256 13.74 7.16 -9.24
C GLY A 256 14.51 6.79 -7.96
N ALA A 257 13.93 6.96 -6.77
CA ALA A 257 14.58 6.51 -5.54
C ALA A 257 14.78 4.98 -5.56
N SER A 258 15.99 4.53 -5.20
CA SER A 258 16.35 3.10 -5.23
C SER A 258 15.37 2.28 -4.37
N LYS A 259 14.97 1.10 -4.86
CA LYS A 259 14.13 0.16 -4.10
C LYS A 259 14.81 -0.33 -2.80
N ASP A 260 16.14 -0.28 -2.75
CA ASP A 260 16.94 -0.73 -1.60
C ASP A 260 17.26 0.41 -0.61
N ALA A 261 16.96 1.67 -0.99
CA ALA A 261 17.11 2.79 -0.07
C ALA A 261 16.11 2.67 1.09
N PRO A 262 16.57 2.74 2.35
CA PRO A 262 15.69 2.60 3.51
C PRO A 262 14.68 3.74 3.56
N LEU A 263 13.51 3.44 4.11
CA LEU A 263 12.49 4.44 4.46
C LEU A 263 12.64 4.82 5.93
N SER A 264 12.16 6.01 6.30
CA SER A 264 12.14 6.45 7.69
C SER A 264 10.71 6.43 8.24
N ASP A 265 10.59 5.98 9.48
CA ASP A 265 9.33 5.94 10.22
C ASP A 265 8.85 7.32 10.68
N THR A 266 9.73 8.34 10.62
CA THR A 266 9.45 9.69 11.12
C THR A 266 9.68 10.79 10.09
N ASP A 267 10.57 10.55 9.12
CA ASP A 267 10.88 11.51 8.07
C ASP A 267 10.36 10.99 6.71
N PRO A 268 9.26 11.54 6.18
CA PRO A 268 8.68 11.06 4.93
C PRO A 268 9.58 11.30 3.72
N THR A 269 10.67 12.07 3.85
CA THR A 269 11.56 12.44 2.74
C THR A 269 12.74 11.47 2.54
N VAL A 270 12.91 10.47 3.39
CA VAL A 270 14.01 9.50 3.32
C VAL A 270 13.62 8.33 2.43
N GLY A 271 14.45 8.03 1.42
CA GLY A 271 14.25 6.89 0.52
C GLY A 271 13.08 7.05 -0.47
N THR A 272 12.59 8.27 -0.66
CA THR A 272 11.43 8.64 -1.50
C THR A 272 11.75 9.83 -2.40
N CYS A 273 10.91 10.08 -3.40
CA CYS A 273 10.98 11.30 -4.21
C CYS A 273 10.23 12.42 -3.48
N ALA A 274 10.97 13.21 -2.71
CA ALA A 274 10.43 14.27 -1.89
C ALA A 274 10.54 15.63 -2.58
N GLN A 275 9.41 16.31 -2.78
CA GLN A 275 9.42 17.68 -3.30
C GLN A 275 10.11 18.66 -2.36
N GLU A 276 10.07 18.35 -1.06
CA GLU A 276 10.80 19.03 0.02
C GLU A 276 12.32 19.01 -0.20
N LYS A 277 12.81 18.03 -0.97
CA LYS A 277 14.21 17.88 -1.38
C LYS A 277 14.45 18.23 -2.85
N GLY A 278 13.48 18.89 -3.49
CA GLY A 278 13.59 19.35 -4.87
C GLY A 278 13.24 18.30 -5.94
N ALA A 279 12.68 17.15 -5.57
CA ALA A 279 12.17 16.22 -6.57
C ALA A 279 11.00 16.86 -7.33
N VAL A 280 10.99 16.67 -8.65
CA VAL A 280 9.95 17.18 -9.56
C VAL A 280 9.13 16.06 -10.21
N LEU A 281 9.53 14.80 -10.02
CA LEU A 281 8.87 13.61 -10.55
C LEU A 281 8.76 12.56 -9.47
N GLY A 282 7.66 11.80 -9.50
CA GLY A 282 7.36 10.75 -8.53
C GLY A 282 7.06 11.26 -7.13
N ILE A 283 6.70 12.53 -7.00
CA ILE A 283 6.33 13.14 -5.72
C ILE A 283 4.95 12.70 -5.28
N ARG A 284 4.75 12.54 -3.97
CA ARG A 284 3.43 12.19 -3.42
C ARG A 284 2.39 13.26 -3.78
N PRO A 285 1.22 12.88 -4.31
CA PRO A 285 0.17 13.83 -4.70
C PRO A 285 -0.38 14.65 -3.53
N LEU A 286 -0.70 15.91 -3.82
CA LEU A 286 -1.24 16.85 -2.83
C LEU A 286 -2.70 16.58 -2.44
N CYS A 287 -3.40 15.75 -3.21
CA CYS A 287 -4.77 15.34 -2.92
C CYS A 287 -4.86 14.51 -1.62
N TRP A 288 -3.73 14.04 -1.08
CA TRP A 288 -3.66 13.42 0.26
C TRP A 288 -2.43 13.81 1.07
N TYR A 289 -1.29 14.13 0.46
CA TYR A 289 -0.05 14.41 1.17
C TYR A 289 0.16 15.91 1.37
N LYS A 290 0.45 16.33 2.60
CA LYS A 290 0.89 17.70 2.90
C LYS A 290 2.41 17.72 3.10
N PRO A 291 3.19 18.29 2.17
CA PRO A 291 4.61 18.49 2.36
C PRO A 291 4.87 19.38 3.57
N VAL A 292 5.91 19.05 4.33
CA VAL A 292 6.39 19.84 5.46
C VAL A 292 7.78 20.37 5.12
N ASP A 293 8.03 21.66 5.30
CA ASP A 293 9.41 22.15 5.26
C ASP A 293 10.16 21.61 6.47
N PRO A 294 11.27 20.88 6.30
CA PRO A 294 12.14 20.58 7.43
C PRO A 294 12.83 21.83 7.99
N ASN A 295 12.92 22.93 7.24
CA ASN A 295 13.65 24.15 7.58
C ASN A 295 12.77 25.37 7.89
N ALA A 296 11.45 25.29 7.69
CA ALA A 296 10.62 26.47 7.89
C ALA A 296 10.36 26.74 9.37
N PRO A 297 10.33 28.01 9.80
CA PRO A 297 9.98 28.38 11.16
C PRO A 297 8.67 27.72 11.61
N LYS A 298 8.56 27.30 12.87
CA LYS A 298 7.29 26.77 13.41
C LYS A 298 6.16 27.75 13.13
N GLY A 299 5.17 27.34 12.33
CA GLY A 299 4.01 28.15 11.97
C GLY A 299 4.04 28.82 10.58
N SER A 300 5.11 28.68 9.80
CA SER A 300 5.14 29.18 8.42
C SER A 300 4.48 28.20 7.45
N VAL A 301 3.65 28.72 6.55
CA VAL A 301 3.02 27.98 5.46
C VAL A 301 4.03 27.82 4.33
N TRP A 302 4.28 26.59 3.85
CA TRP A 302 5.07 26.38 2.63
C TRP A 302 4.41 27.14 1.47
N PRO A 303 5.12 28.07 0.82
CA PRO A 303 4.54 28.81 -0.29
C PRO A 303 4.20 27.83 -1.41
N SER A 304 2.91 27.72 -1.72
CA SER A 304 2.37 26.77 -2.69
C SER A 304 2.90 26.96 -4.12
N SER A 305 3.58 28.07 -4.38
CA SER A 305 4.10 28.45 -5.71
C SER A 305 5.31 27.62 -6.18
N LYS A 306 5.88 26.74 -5.36
CA LYS A 306 6.92 25.78 -5.77
C LYS A 306 6.43 24.32 -5.82
N ILE A 307 5.13 24.10 -5.64
CA ILE A 307 4.61 22.75 -5.61
C ILE A 307 4.46 22.25 -7.03
N GLY A 308 5.24 21.21 -7.37
CA GLY A 308 4.98 20.42 -8.57
C GLY A 308 3.59 19.81 -8.45
N GLN A 309 2.66 20.21 -9.31
CA GLN A 309 1.55 19.35 -9.66
C GLN A 309 2.05 18.43 -10.76
N ARG A 310 1.57 17.20 -10.76
CA ARG A 310 1.82 16.28 -11.85
C ARG A 310 0.97 16.67 -13.06
#